data_AF-A0A523HJ24-F1
#
_entry.id   AF-A0A523HJ24-F1
#
_cell.length_a   1.000
_cell.length_b   1.000
_cell.length_c   1.000
_cell.angle_alpha   90.00
_cell.angle_beta   90.00
_cell.angle_gamma   90.00
#
_symmetry.space_group_name_H-M   'P 1'
#
loop_
_entity.id
_entity.type
_entity.pdbx_description
1 polymer ?
#
loop_
_entity_poly.entity_id
_entity_poly.type
_entity_poly.pdbx_seq_one_letter_code
_entity_poly.pdbx_strand_id
1 'polypeptide(L)'
;KEGVFFSGVRHTRRFLFVNPDYWIVWDIVSGEGEHSVAQLLHFAPDCSVQLTSEPHVAVSVRNKQVGLQVLTLSGQPLSGRTFRGEEAPVQGWVSPRYGLKLQATTVSFEISGKLPAVVMNILLPWQGFPPEVTAELLPVNVDGATIPSTDGIAVRIATGLATDYLLIAPGVPGRKSFSGITTESEILLIRRFPDGREIRREMDKISLLQR
;
A
#
# COMPACT_ATOMS: atom_id res chain seq x y z
N LYS A 1 -17.13 -16.20 20.74
CA LYS A 1 -17.04 -15.10 19.75
C LYS A 1 -16.59 -15.74 18.46
N GLU A 2 -17.55 -16.10 17.61
CA GLU A 2 -17.25 -16.57 16.27
C GLU A 2 -16.67 -15.37 15.51
N GLY A 3 -15.42 -15.51 15.05
CA GLY A 3 -14.93 -14.61 14.02
C GLY A 3 -15.80 -14.83 12.80
N VAL A 4 -16.37 -13.77 12.25
CA VAL A 4 -17.08 -13.84 10.97
C VAL A 4 -16.04 -14.17 9.92
N PHE A 5 -15.88 -15.45 9.61
CA PHE A 5 -15.25 -15.89 8.38
C PHE A 5 -16.30 -15.67 7.29
N PHE A 6 -16.09 -14.68 6.43
CA PHE A 6 -16.87 -14.57 5.21
C PHE A 6 -16.51 -15.78 4.34
N SER A 7 -17.38 -16.80 4.34
CA SER A 7 -17.24 -17.94 3.44
C SER A 7 -17.14 -17.41 2.01
N GLY A 8 -16.07 -17.75 1.29
CA GLY A 8 -15.86 -17.31 -0.09
C GLY A 8 -15.05 -16.03 -0.27
N VAL A 9 -14.52 -15.41 0.79
CA VAL A 9 -13.57 -14.29 0.70
C VAL A 9 -12.18 -14.72 1.18
N ARG A 10 -11.15 -14.35 0.44
CA ARG A 10 -9.74 -14.58 0.78
C ARG A 10 -8.98 -13.26 0.76
N HIS A 11 -8.25 -12.96 1.83
CA HIS A 11 -7.31 -11.85 1.87
C HIS A 11 -5.88 -12.39 1.71
N THR A 12 -5.13 -11.81 0.77
CA THR A 12 -3.70 -12.05 0.57
C THR A 12 -2.97 -10.72 0.73
N ARG A 13 -1.99 -10.69 1.64
CA ARG A 13 -1.09 -9.54 1.82
C ARG A 13 0.32 -9.90 1.34
N ARG A 14 0.86 -9.07 0.46
CA ARG A 14 2.25 -9.11 0.02
C ARG A 14 2.97 -7.87 0.57
N PHE A 15 4.22 -8.04 0.97
CA PHE A 15 5.03 -6.98 1.55
C PHE A 15 6.40 -6.96 0.90
N LEU A 16 6.86 -5.77 0.51
CA LEU A 16 8.20 -5.56 -0.02
C LEU A 16 8.87 -4.41 0.75
N PHE A 17 10.10 -4.64 1.19
CA PHE A 17 10.96 -3.57 1.70
C PHE A 17 11.91 -3.12 0.59
N VAL A 18 11.68 -1.90 0.07
CA VAL A 18 12.62 -1.25 -0.85
C VAL A 18 13.71 -0.62 0.00
N ASN A 19 14.69 -1.44 0.38
CA ASN A 19 15.73 -1.07 1.32
C ASN A 19 16.66 0.03 0.74
N PRO A 20 16.96 1.10 1.50
CA PRO A 20 16.54 1.39 2.89
C PRO A 20 15.30 2.28 3.03
N ASP A 21 14.64 2.62 1.93
CA ASP A 21 13.87 3.86 1.83
C ASP A 21 12.41 3.72 2.28
N TYR A 22 11.70 2.69 1.82
CA TYR A 22 10.25 2.58 2.06
C TYR A 22 9.74 1.15 1.95
N TRP A 23 8.49 0.95 2.38
CA TRP A 23 7.79 -0.33 2.24
C TRP A 23 6.60 -0.23 1.31
N ILE A 24 6.27 -1.36 0.70
CA ILE A 24 5.06 -1.56 -0.09
C ILE A 24 4.24 -2.64 0.60
N VAL A 25 2.97 -2.35 0.86
CA VAL A 25 1.96 -3.33 1.26
C VAL A 25 0.98 -3.46 0.11
N TRP A 26 0.84 -4.66 -0.44
CA TRP A 26 -0.11 -4.96 -1.50
C TRP A 26 -1.12 -5.96 -0.98
N ASP A 27 -2.34 -5.48 -0.74
CA ASP A 27 -3.47 -6.28 -0.30
C ASP A 27 -4.38 -6.63 -1.47
N ILE A 28 -4.75 -7.90 -1.53
CA ILE A 28 -5.71 -8.45 -2.48
C ILE A 28 -6.81 -9.12 -1.67
N VAL A 29 -8.05 -8.67 -1.83
CA VAL A 29 -9.23 -9.33 -1.30
C VAL A 29 -9.95 -9.98 -2.47
N SER A 30 -9.89 -11.30 -2.57
CA SER A 30 -10.52 -12.09 -3.64
C SER A 30 -11.81 -12.73 -3.13
N GLY A 31 -12.77 -12.95 -4.03
CA GLY A 31 -14.06 -13.57 -3.74
C GLY A 31 -15.05 -13.24 -4.85
N GLU A 32 -16.30 -13.60 -4.64
CA GLU A 32 -17.40 -13.32 -5.58
C GLU A 32 -18.42 -12.37 -4.96
N GLY A 33 -19.15 -11.64 -5.81
CA GLY A 33 -20.22 -10.73 -5.39
C GLY A 33 -19.73 -9.34 -4.97
N GLU A 34 -20.66 -8.54 -4.44
CA GLU A 34 -20.42 -7.19 -3.96
C GLU A 34 -20.08 -7.20 -2.46
N HIS A 35 -19.00 -6.50 -2.11
CA HIS A 35 -18.47 -6.41 -0.75
C HIS A 35 -18.06 -4.98 -0.43
N SER A 36 -18.05 -4.65 0.86
CA SER A 36 -17.37 -3.47 1.40
C SER A 36 -16.10 -3.93 2.12
N VAL A 37 -14.96 -3.51 1.60
CA VAL A 37 -13.63 -3.81 2.13
C VAL A 37 -13.10 -2.56 2.84
N ALA A 38 -12.72 -2.71 4.10
CA ALA A 38 -12.08 -1.66 4.89
C ALA A 38 -10.68 -2.10 5.33
N GLN A 39 -9.65 -1.36 4.92
CA GLN A 39 -8.29 -1.54 5.41
C GLN A 39 -8.02 -0.51 6.51
N LEU A 40 -7.66 -0.98 7.70
CA LEU A 40 -7.44 -0.14 8.88
C LEU A 40 -5.94 0.05 9.15
N LEU A 41 -5.50 1.30 9.30
CA LEU A 41 -4.19 1.67 9.84
C LEU A 41 -4.34 2.34 11.20
N HIS A 42 -3.73 1.76 12.22
CA HIS A 42 -3.75 2.26 13.58
C HIS A 42 -2.44 2.99 13.89
N PHE A 43 -2.55 4.19 14.46
CA PHE A 43 -1.39 5.00 14.84
C PHE A 43 -1.28 5.15 16.36
N ALA A 44 -0.07 5.39 16.86
CA ALA A 44 0.15 5.60 18.29
C ALA A 44 -0.59 6.86 18.79
N PRO A 45 -0.99 6.92 20.08
CA PRO A 45 -1.75 8.04 20.64
C PRO A 45 -1.08 9.41 20.51
N ASP A 46 0.25 9.44 20.46
CA ASP A 46 1.08 10.64 20.36
C ASP A 46 1.37 11.07 18.91
N CYS A 47 0.85 10.35 17.93
CA CYS A 47 0.96 10.74 16.52
C CYS A 47 -0.08 11.79 16.14
N SER A 48 0.35 12.86 15.48
CA SER A 48 -0.56 13.70 14.68
C SER A 48 -0.79 13.03 13.34
N VAL A 49 -2.05 12.85 12.95
CA VAL A 49 -2.44 12.17 11.71
C VAL A 49 -3.28 13.12 10.88
N GLN A 50 -2.89 13.32 9.63
CA GLN A 50 -3.60 14.13 8.65
C GLN A 50 -3.94 13.26 7.45
N LEU A 51 -5.23 13.19 7.12
CA LEU A 51 -5.73 12.49 5.93
C LEU A 51 -6.02 13.53 4.85
N THR A 52 -5.48 13.31 3.65
CA THR A 52 -5.76 14.10 2.45
C THR A 52 -6.31 13.18 1.37
N SER A 53 -7.24 13.65 0.55
CA SER A 53 -7.92 12.84 -0.47
C SER A 53 -7.64 13.28 -1.92
N GLU A 54 -6.73 14.22 -2.15
CA GLU A 54 -6.38 14.71 -3.49
C GLU A 54 -4.86 14.81 -3.68
N PRO A 55 -4.29 14.32 -4.80
CA PRO A 55 -4.91 13.54 -5.89
C PRO A 55 -5.15 12.05 -5.52
N HIS A 56 -4.65 11.60 -4.37
CA HIS A 56 -4.84 10.25 -3.83
C HIS A 56 -5.15 10.31 -2.33
N VAL A 57 -5.69 9.22 -1.78
CA VAL A 57 -5.86 9.11 -0.34
C VAL A 57 -4.49 8.91 0.30
N ALA A 58 -4.02 9.91 1.03
CA ALA A 58 -2.74 9.91 1.69
C ALA A 58 -2.88 10.22 3.17
N VAL A 59 -1.99 9.64 3.98
CA VAL A 59 -1.91 9.89 5.42
C VAL A 59 -0.53 10.42 5.73
N SER A 60 -0.47 11.64 6.25
CA SER A 60 0.75 12.16 6.86
C SER A 60 0.68 11.96 8.37
N VAL A 61 1.67 11.25 8.90
CA VAL A 61 1.78 10.92 10.31
C VAL A 61 3.07 11.51 10.83
N ARG A 62 3.02 12.18 11.97
CA ARG A 62 4.21 12.71 12.63
C ARG A 62 4.15 12.40 14.11
N ASN A 63 5.26 11.92 14.66
CA ASN A 63 5.54 12.00 16.08
C ASN A 63 6.62 13.07 16.35
N LYS A 64 7.14 13.16 17.58
CA LYS A 64 8.11 14.20 17.94
C LYS A 64 9.40 14.23 17.10
N GLN A 65 9.81 13.12 16.48
CA GLN A 65 11.14 12.97 15.87
C GLN A 65 11.09 12.57 14.39
N VAL A 66 10.12 11.73 14.02
CA VAL A 66 10.02 11.12 12.70
C VAL A 66 8.60 11.19 12.21
N GLY A 67 8.41 10.98 10.91
CA GLY A 67 7.09 10.81 10.35
C GLY A 67 7.02 9.68 9.34
N LEU A 68 5.79 9.42 8.94
CA LEU A 68 5.42 8.42 7.96
C LEU A 68 4.45 9.05 6.99
N GLN A 69 4.77 9.00 5.70
CA GLN A 69 3.83 9.29 4.64
C GLN A 69 3.29 7.97 4.12
N VAL A 70 1.97 7.83 4.10
CA VAL A 70 1.27 6.70 3.48
C VAL A 70 0.58 7.21 2.23
N LEU A 71 0.86 6.60 1.09
CA LEU A 71 0.06 6.78 -0.13
C LEU A 71 -0.70 5.50 -0.38
N THR A 72 -2.02 5.61 -0.47
CA THR A 72 -2.89 4.46 -0.70
C THR A 72 -3.49 4.56 -2.09
N LEU A 73 -3.23 3.54 -2.89
CA LEU A 73 -3.60 3.46 -4.29
C LEU A 73 -4.52 2.26 -4.50
N SER A 74 -5.53 2.43 -5.35
CA SER A 74 -6.39 1.36 -5.82
C SER A 74 -6.82 1.62 -7.25
N GLY A 75 -7.10 0.55 -8.00
CA GLY A 75 -7.79 0.64 -9.30
C GLY A 75 -9.30 0.86 -9.16
N GLN A 76 -9.84 0.78 -7.94
CA GLN A 76 -11.24 1.05 -7.63
C GLN A 76 -11.38 2.37 -6.87
N PRO A 77 -12.57 3.02 -6.91
CA PRO A 77 -12.85 4.17 -6.07
C PRO A 77 -12.56 3.87 -4.60
N LEU A 78 -11.70 4.70 -4.01
CA LEU A 78 -11.23 4.56 -2.65
C LEU A 78 -11.60 5.82 -1.85
N SER A 79 -12.19 5.63 -0.68
CA SER A 79 -12.39 6.71 0.29
C SER A 79 -11.55 6.49 1.54
N GLY A 80 -11.20 7.58 2.22
CA GLY A 80 -10.50 7.55 3.49
C GLY A 80 -11.36 8.15 4.60
N ARG A 81 -11.30 7.57 5.80
CA ARG A 81 -11.94 8.11 7.00
C ARG A 81 -11.04 7.99 8.22
N THR A 82 -11.07 8.97 9.12
CA THR A 82 -10.39 8.90 10.41
C THR A 82 -11.38 8.60 11.54
N PHE A 83 -10.90 7.89 12.55
CA PHE A 83 -11.61 7.60 13.79
C PHE A 83 -10.68 7.87 14.97
N ARG A 84 -11.22 8.46 16.04
CA ARG A 84 -10.46 8.70 17.26
C ARG A 84 -11.39 8.70 18.46
N GLY A 85 -11.31 7.66 19.29
CA GLY A 85 -12.09 7.58 20.51
C GLY A 85 -13.57 7.23 20.31
N GLU A 86 -13.94 6.51 19.26
CA GLU A 86 -15.34 6.16 18.94
C GLU A 86 -15.82 4.98 19.79
N GLU A 87 -17.03 5.06 20.35
CA GLU A 87 -17.54 4.01 21.27
C GLU A 87 -18.48 3.01 20.59
N ALA A 88 -19.16 3.40 19.51
CA ALA A 88 -20.16 2.57 18.84
C ALA A 88 -20.17 2.78 17.30
N PRO A 89 -19.58 1.87 16.50
CA PRO A 89 -18.73 0.76 16.91
C PRO A 89 -17.42 1.25 17.55
N VAL A 90 -16.81 0.43 18.40
CA VAL A 90 -15.53 0.76 19.06
C VAL A 90 -14.44 0.90 18.01
N GLN A 91 -13.85 2.09 17.86
CA GLN A 91 -12.75 2.34 16.93
C GLN A 91 -11.87 3.52 17.37
N GLY A 92 -10.59 3.52 17.00
CA GLY A 92 -9.68 4.62 17.34
C GLY A 92 -9.26 4.59 18.82
N TRP A 93 -8.94 3.40 19.32
CA TRP A 93 -8.46 3.18 20.69
C TRP A 93 -7.26 2.24 20.68
N VAL A 94 -6.36 2.39 21.66
CA VAL A 94 -5.28 1.45 21.96
C VAL A 94 -5.26 1.15 23.46
N SER A 95 -4.92 -0.09 23.81
CA SER A 95 -4.73 -0.51 25.20
C SER A 95 -3.27 -0.95 25.38
N PRO A 96 -2.36 -0.03 25.76
CA PRO A 96 -0.94 -0.36 25.87
C PRO A 96 -0.64 -1.26 27.07
N ARG A 97 -1.54 -1.29 28.08
CA ARG A 97 -1.49 -2.18 29.23
C ARG A 97 -2.90 -2.41 29.77
N TYR A 98 -3.08 -3.52 30.49
CA TYR A 98 -4.37 -3.86 31.08
C TYR A 98 -4.94 -2.71 31.92
N GLY A 99 -6.24 -2.45 31.77
CA GLY A 99 -6.95 -1.37 32.47
C GLY A 99 -6.70 0.04 31.94
N LEU A 100 -5.83 0.23 30.95
CA LEU A 100 -5.57 1.55 30.35
C LEU A 100 -6.09 1.60 28.91
N LYS A 101 -7.09 2.46 28.67
CA LYS A 101 -7.67 2.70 27.34
C LYS A 101 -7.30 4.12 26.91
N LEU A 102 -6.55 4.26 25.83
CA LEU A 102 -6.12 5.56 25.27
C LEU A 102 -6.75 5.79 23.91
N GLN A 103 -7.20 7.02 23.66
CA GLN A 103 -7.61 7.43 22.31
C GLN A 103 -6.40 7.40 21.37
N ALA A 104 -6.60 6.86 20.18
CA ALA A 104 -5.61 6.79 19.13
C ALA A 104 -6.27 7.04 17.78
N THR A 105 -5.54 7.54 16.79
CA THR A 105 -6.13 7.73 15.47
C THR A 105 -6.04 6.43 14.69
N THR A 106 -7.17 5.98 14.16
CA THR A 106 -7.24 4.95 13.11
C THR A 106 -7.65 5.62 11.80
N VAL A 107 -6.99 5.29 10.70
CA VAL A 107 -7.48 5.59 9.34
C VAL A 107 -8.07 4.32 8.73
N SER A 108 -9.24 4.44 8.11
CA SER A 108 -9.86 3.42 7.27
C SER A 108 -9.77 3.83 5.82
N PHE A 109 -9.35 2.90 4.96
CA PHE A 109 -9.45 2.99 3.51
C PHE A 109 -10.54 2.04 3.04
N GLU A 110 -11.57 2.58 2.40
CA GLU A 110 -12.80 1.86 2.11
C GLU A 110 -13.00 1.73 0.60
N ILE A 111 -13.28 0.51 0.16
CA ILE A 111 -13.68 0.16 -1.20
C ILE A 111 -15.03 -0.55 -1.08
N SER A 112 -16.02 -0.12 -1.87
CA SER A 112 -17.28 -0.85 -2.03
C SER A 112 -17.47 -1.23 -3.48
N GLY A 113 -17.74 -2.50 -3.75
CA GLY A 113 -17.98 -2.99 -5.10
C GLY A 113 -17.71 -4.48 -5.25
N LYS A 114 -17.59 -4.93 -6.51
CA LYS A 114 -17.31 -6.33 -6.82
C LYS A 114 -15.86 -6.67 -6.48
N LEU A 115 -15.67 -7.84 -5.89
CA LEU A 115 -14.34 -8.43 -5.73
C LEU A 115 -13.81 -8.96 -7.08
N PRO A 116 -12.48 -9.03 -7.28
CA PRO A 116 -11.43 -8.74 -6.30
C PRO A 116 -11.21 -7.24 -6.05
N ALA A 117 -10.84 -6.90 -4.82
CA ALA A 117 -10.38 -5.57 -4.44
C ALA A 117 -8.87 -5.55 -4.20
N VAL A 118 -8.19 -4.54 -4.72
CA VAL A 118 -6.73 -4.38 -4.60
C VAL A 118 -6.40 -3.03 -3.99
N VAL A 119 -5.59 -3.03 -2.93
CA VAL A 119 -5.11 -1.84 -2.24
C VAL A 119 -3.59 -1.91 -2.11
N MET A 120 -2.89 -0.91 -2.62
CA MET A 120 -1.45 -0.75 -2.43
C MET A 120 -1.18 0.43 -1.49
N ASN A 121 -0.45 0.19 -0.40
CA ASN A 121 0.13 1.24 0.43
C ASN A 121 1.62 1.38 0.16
N ILE A 122 2.06 2.61 -0.02
CA ILE A 122 3.47 2.98 0.01
C ILE A 122 3.73 3.66 1.35
N LEU A 123 4.59 3.08 2.17
CA LEU A 123 4.93 3.54 3.52
C LEU A 123 6.32 4.19 3.49
N LEU A 124 6.36 5.52 3.37
CA LEU A 124 7.60 6.29 3.28
C LEU A 124 7.93 6.93 4.64
N PRO A 125 8.88 6.40 5.41
CA PRO A 125 9.42 7.08 6.58
C PRO A 125 10.14 8.36 6.16
N TRP A 126 10.09 9.38 7.01
CA TRP A 126 10.80 10.63 6.78
C TRP A 126 11.24 11.28 8.10
N GLN A 127 12.25 12.14 7.99
CA GLN A 127 12.76 12.97 9.08
C GLN A 127 12.80 14.43 8.64
N GLY A 128 12.66 15.35 9.59
CA GLY A 128 12.59 16.78 9.28
C GLY A 128 11.23 17.18 8.73
N PHE A 129 11.05 17.14 7.41
CA PHE A 129 9.83 17.59 6.72
C PHE A 129 9.16 16.44 5.94
N PRO A 130 7.83 16.44 5.78
CA PRO A 130 7.15 15.46 4.94
C PRO A 130 7.65 15.56 3.49
N PRO A 131 7.95 14.43 2.83
CA PRO A 131 8.39 14.45 1.45
C PRO A 131 7.21 14.83 0.54
N GLU A 132 7.49 15.64 -0.47
CA GLU A 132 6.62 15.68 -1.63
C GLU A 132 6.78 14.36 -2.39
N VAL A 133 5.69 13.62 -2.48
CA VAL A 133 5.66 12.32 -3.14
C VAL A 133 4.37 12.16 -3.91
N THR A 134 4.49 11.67 -5.13
CA THR A 134 3.38 11.26 -5.97
C THR A 134 3.55 9.80 -6.34
N ALA A 135 2.44 9.10 -6.53
CA ALA A 135 2.49 7.72 -6.95
C ALA A 135 1.32 7.37 -7.87
N GLU A 136 1.58 6.51 -8.83
CA GLU A 136 0.62 6.14 -9.87
C GLU A 136 0.72 4.64 -10.13
N LEU A 137 -0.43 3.95 -10.14
CA LEU A 137 -0.50 2.56 -10.57
C LEU A 137 -0.37 2.48 -12.09
N LEU A 138 0.47 1.56 -12.55
CA LEU A 138 0.74 1.34 -13.96
C LEU A 138 0.20 -0.03 -14.37
N PRO A 139 -0.43 -0.16 -15.55
CA PRO A 139 -0.82 -1.45 -16.08
C PRO A 139 0.42 -2.31 -16.37
N VAL A 140 0.30 -3.60 -16.08
CA VAL A 140 1.32 -4.60 -16.37
C VAL A 140 0.83 -5.45 -17.52
N ASN A 141 1.66 -5.60 -18.55
CA ASN A 141 1.42 -6.54 -19.64
C ASN A 141 2.35 -7.74 -19.53
N VAL A 142 1.88 -8.91 -19.92
CA VAL A 142 2.66 -10.13 -20.09
C VAL A 142 2.48 -10.58 -21.53
N ASP A 143 3.58 -10.72 -22.26
CA ASP A 143 3.60 -11.17 -23.66
C ASP A 143 2.59 -10.42 -24.57
N GLY A 144 2.37 -9.12 -24.28
CA GLY A 144 1.49 -8.23 -25.03
C GLY A 144 0.07 -8.08 -24.51
N ALA A 145 -0.34 -8.83 -23.47
CA ALA A 145 -1.67 -8.72 -22.88
C ALA A 145 -1.63 -8.14 -21.45
N THR A 146 -2.51 -7.19 -21.13
CA THR A 146 -2.63 -6.65 -19.77
C THR A 146 -3.16 -7.71 -18.82
N ILE A 147 -2.48 -7.89 -17.69
CA ILE A 147 -2.89 -8.84 -16.64
C ILE A 147 -3.67 -8.13 -15.52
N PRO A 148 -4.51 -8.85 -14.75
CA PRO A 148 -5.18 -8.30 -13.58
C PRO A 148 -4.19 -7.80 -12.52
N SER A 149 -4.57 -6.74 -11.81
CA SER A 149 -3.80 -6.17 -10.69
C SER A 149 -3.72 -7.08 -9.46
N THR A 150 -4.40 -8.23 -9.47
CA THR A 150 -4.23 -9.33 -8.49
C THR A 150 -3.00 -10.18 -8.77
N ASP A 151 -2.58 -10.24 -10.04
CA ASP A 151 -1.56 -11.16 -10.53
C ASP A 151 -0.22 -10.42 -10.64
N GLY A 152 -0.26 -9.18 -11.13
CA GLY A 152 0.90 -8.30 -11.14
C GLY A 152 0.50 -6.82 -11.14
N ILE A 153 1.30 -6.02 -10.46
CA ILE A 153 1.09 -4.58 -10.33
C ILE A 153 2.40 -3.85 -10.53
N ALA A 154 2.33 -2.71 -11.22
CA ALA A 154 3.45 -1.78 -11.30
C ALA A 154 3.05 -0.43 -10.71
N VAL A 155 4.02 0.29 -10.16
CA VAL A 155 3.81 1.61 -9.57
C VAL A 155 4.98 2.51 -9.93
N ARG A 156 4.67 3.74 -10.33
CA ARG A 156 5.61 4.85 -10.42
C ARG A 156 5.53 5.64 -9.13
N ILE A 157 6.66 5.91 -8.48
CA ILE A 157 6.76 6.68 -7.24
C ILE A 157 7.77 7.79 -7.48
N ALA A 158 7.32 9.04 -7.49
CA ALA A 158 8.21 10.18 -7.70
C ALA A 158 8.31 11.02 -6.44
N THR A 159 9.55 11.26 -6.03
CA THR A 159 9.93 12.17 -4.93
C THR A 159 10.82 13.28 -5.50
N GLY A 160 11.12 14.31 -4.69
CA GLY A 160 12.14 15.30 -5.05
C GLY A 160 13.55 14.74 -5.27
N LEU A 161 13.83 13.50 -4.85
CA LEU A 161 15.16 12.90 -4.92
C LEU A 161 15.33 11.95 -6.10
N ALA A 162 14.28 11.20 -6.43
CA ALA A 162 14.31 10.17 -7.47
C ALA A 162 12.89 9.77 -7.90
N THR A 163 12.80 9.14 -9.08
CA THR A 163 11.61 8.42 -9.54
C THR A 163 11.87 6.92 -9.57
N ASP A 164 11.06 6.18 -8.84
CA ASP A 164 11.08 4.73 -8.80
C ASP A 164 9.97 4.16 -9.69
N TYR A 165 10.32 3.11 -10.43
CA TYR A 165 9.42 2.25 -11.18
C TYR A 165 9.54 0.85 -10.59
N LEU A 166 8.49 0.39 -9.94
CA LEU A 166 8.48 -0.90 -9.27
C LEU A 166 7.42 -1.81 -9.89
N LEU A 167 7.82 -3.01 -10.28
CA LEU A 167 6.94 -4.11 -10.69
C LEU A 167 6.95 -5.19 -9.60
N ILE A 168 5.78 -5.75 -9.30
CA ILE A 168 5.60 -6.94 -8.45
C ILE A 168 4.60 -7.87 -9.15
N ALA A 169 5.06 -8.99 -9.70
CA ALA A 169 4.28 -9.98 -10.45
C ALA A 169 4.75 -11.42 -10.10
N PRO A 170 4.51 -11.88 -8.86
CA PRO A 170 5.07 -13.14 -8.36
C PRO A 170 4.38 -14.35 -8.99
N GLY A 171 5.18 -15.34 -9.40
CA GLY A 171 4.70 -16.56 -10.06
C GLY A 171 4.15 -16.35 -11.46
N VAL A 172 4.24 -15.14 -12.02
CA VAL A 172 3.77 -14.83 -13.38
C VAL A 172 4.90 -15.11 -14.36
N PRO A 173 4.79 -16.10 -15.27
CA PRO A 173 5.82 -16.37 -16.28
C PRO A 173 5.77 -15.34 -17.43
N GLY A 174 6.72 -15.44 -18.36
CA GLY A 174 6.73 -14.62 -19.59
C GLY A 174 7.34 -13.23 -19.40
N ARG A 175 7.40 -12.47 -20.50
CA ARG A 175 8.01 -11.14 -20.55
C ARG A 175 7.00 -10.09 -20.09
N LYS A 176 7.30 -9.44 -18.97
CA LYS A 176 6.51 -8.35 -18.42
C LYS A 176 6.90 -7.02 -19.06
N SER A 177 5.93 -6.15 -19.27
CA SER A 177 6.16 -4.77 -19.67
C SER A 177 5.21 -3.78 -19.00
N PHE A 178 5.72 -2.60 -18.67
CA PHE A 178 4.97 -1.50 -18.06
C PHE A 178 5.73 -0.20 -18.29
N SER A 179 5.05 0.90 -18.64
CA SER A 179 5.67 2.21 -18.88
C SER A 179 6.94 2.17 -19.78
N GLY A 180 6.92 1.35 -20.84
CA GLY A 180 8.05 1.15 -21.76
C GLY A 180 9.23 0.35 -21.21
N ILE A 181 9.16 -0.10 -19.95
CA ILE A 181 10.16 -0.98 -19.31
C ILE A 181 9.78 -2.43 -19.56
N THR A 182 10.77 -3.31 -19.76
CA THR A 182 10.55 -4.76 -19.86
C THR A 182 11.45 -5.56 -18.91
N THR A 183 10.98 -6.72 -18.46
CA THR A 183 11.74 -7.68 -17.63
C THR A 183 11.08 -9.06 -17.68
N GLU A 184 11.85 -10.10 -17.38
CA GLU A 184 11.32 -11.46 -17.14
C GLU A 184 11.21 -11.78 -15.65
N SER A 185 11.75 -10.93 -14.77
CA SER A 185 11.72 -11.14 -13.32
C SER A 185 10.36 -10.91 -12.68
N GLU A 186 10.15 -11.51 -11.51
CA GLU A 186 8.93 -11.34 -10.72
C GLU A 186 8.86 -9.96 -10.06
N ILE A 187 10.01 -9.40 -9.69
CA ILE A 187 10.13 -8.07 -9.09
C ILE A 187 11.21 -7.31 -9.84
N LEU A 188 10.89 -6.08 -10.23
CA LEU A 188 11.85 -5.15 -10.81
C LEU A 188 11.71 -3.81 -10.12
N LEU A 189 12.81 -3.26 -9.63
CA LEU A 189 12.94 -1.87 -9.23
C LEU A 189 13.88 -1.16 -10.19
N ILE A 190 13.41 -0.07 -10.80
CA ILE A 190 14.26 0.93 -11.47
C ILE A 190 14.14 2.23 -10.71
N ARG A 191 15.25 2.75 -10.20
CA ARG A 191 15.35 4.08 -9.61
C ARG A 191 16.10 5.01 -10.54
N ARG A 192 15.48 6.12 -10.93
CA ARG A 192 16.07 7.17 -11.76
C ARG A 192 16.29 8.44 -10.95
N PHE A 193 17.50 8.98 -11.01
CA PHE A 193 17.86 10.23 -10.36
C PHE A 193 17.81 11.41 -11.35
N PRO A 194 17.63 12.65 -10.88
CA PRO A 194 17.61 13.84 -11.73
C PRO A 194 18.87 14.06 -12.56
N ASP A 195 20.01 13.54 -12.10
CA ASP A 195 21.31 13.61 -12.79
C ASP A 195 21.49 12.57 -13.91
N GLY A 196 20.44 11.78 -14.19
CA GLY A 196 20.45 10.73 -15.21
C GLY A 196 21.00 9.39 -14.76
N ARG A 197 21.50 9.26 -13.51
CA ARG A 197 21.88 7.96 -12.96
C ARG A 197 20.64 7.06 -12.82
N GLU A 198 20.84 5.78 -13.03
CA GLU A 198 19.81 4.75 -12.87
C GLU A 198 20.35 3.58 -12.04
N ILE A 199 19.52 3.04 -11.14
CA ILE A 199 19.75 1.77 -10.46
C ILE A 199 18.66 0.80 -10.89
N ARG A 200 19.05 -0.38 -11.37
CA ARG A 200 18.15 -1.49 -11.71
C ARG A 200 18.39 -2.66 -10.77
N ARG A 201 17.34 -3.20 -10.17
CA ARG A 201 17.38 -4.41 -9.33
C ARG A 201 16.27 -5.36 -9.73
N GLU A 202 16.62 -6.60 -9.97
CA GLU A 202 15.71 -7.68 -10.36
C GLU A 202 15.74 -8.79 -9.32
N MET A 203 14.58 -9.38 -9.04
CA MET A 203 14.44 -10.48 -8.08
C MET A 203 13.38 -11.46 -8.57
N ASP A 204 13.72 -12.75 -8.55
CA ASP A 204 12.82 -13.81 -9.06
C ASP A 204 12.07 -14.56 -7.95
N LYS A 205 12.23 -14.14 -6.69
CA LYS A 205 11.47 -14.65 -5.55
C LYS A 205 11.23 -13.56 -4.52
N ILE A 206 9.99 -13.40 -4.08
CA ILE A 206 9.69 -12.77 -2.80
C ILE A 206 10.17 -13.74 -1.73
N SER A 207 11.18 -13.37 -0.93
CA SER A 207 11.39 -14.02 0.37
C SER A 207 10.19 -13.68 1.25
N LEU A 208 9.13 -14.48 1.13
CA LEU A 208 7.87 -14.31 1.83
C LEU A 208 8.13 -14.56 3.32
N LEU A 209 8.07 -13.50 4.12
CA LEU A 209 7.72 -13.64 5.53
C LEU A 209 6.23 -13.98 5.59
N GLN A 210 5.89 -15.26 5.42
CA GLN A 210 4.57 -15.75 5.77
C GLN A 210 4.48 -15.76 7.31
N ARG A 211 3.48 -15.08 7.87
CA ARG A 211 3.01 -15.29 9.24
C ARG A 211 1.59 -15.82 9.18
#